data_AF-A0A6G2QKR8-F1
#
_entry.id   AF-A0A6G2QKR8-F1
#
_cell.length_a   1.000
_cell.length_b   1.000
_cell.length_c   1.000
_cell.angle_alpha   90.00
_cell.angle_beta   90.00
_cell.angle_gamma   90.00
#
_symmetry.space_group_name_H-M   'P 1'
#
loop_
_entity.id
_entity.type
_entity.pdbx_description
1 polymer ?
#
loop_
_entity_poly.entity_id
_entity_poly.type
_entity_poly.pdbx_seq_one_letter_code
_entity_poly.pdbx_strand_id
1 'polypeptide(L)'
;MRAHLGDQLVIESPTTGATRRDGEIVGLHHDDGTPPYDVRWSDTDEVTLVFPGPDAHIRHAETAQPEAIPEPSRPATDETQPRSAATPRSGTPNPGDIGRRVAAERHRQRLSRGETARRARMSPDYLAYLEEQPADPSLATLVRLADALGTSVSALRGGGMDLPPGQGYALLHPQLRDLSPEECRTLLSTHGVGRIAVSGADGRPVVVPVNYEVADDAIVFRTAPHSAPAAAVGREVAFEVDHVDDAMSQGWSVLAVGPASVVTEPDAVRELTQRAHTTPWAGGERDMWVSVRPTSLTGRRITPADQ
;
A
#
# COMPACT_ATOMS: atom_id res chain seq x y z
N MET A 1 18.83 17.63 -3.27
CA MET A 1 19.19 18.72 -2.34
C MET A 1 20.52 18.33 -1.72
N ARG A 2 21.55 19.19 -1.80
CA ARG A 2 22.90 18.90 -1.27
C ARG A 2 23.34 20.02 -0.33
N ALA A 3 23.83 19.68 0.86
CA ALA A 3 24.26 20.62 1.89
C ALA A 3 25.74 20.46 2.25
N HIS A 4 26.33 21.54 2.77
CA HIS A 4 27.60 21.56 3.47
C HIS A 4 27.37 21.89 4.95
N LEU A 5 28.32 21.51 5.81
CA LEU A 5 28.31 21.91 7.22
C LEU A 5 28.36 23.44 7.33
N GLY A 6 27.47 24.02 8.12
CA GLY A 6 27.29 25.47 8.27
C GLY A 6 26.26 26.10 7.33
N ASP A 7 25.65 25.33 6.42
CA ASP A 7 24.55 25.83 5.60
C ASP A 7 23.25 25.94 6.42
N GLN A 8 22.36 26.87 6.04
CA GLN A 8 21.08 27.06 6.73
C GLN A 8 19.95 26.31 6.02
N LEU A 9 19.31 25.37 6.72
CA LEU A 9 18.09 24.73 6.27
C LEU A 9 16.90 25.62 6.60
N VAL A 10 16.12 25.98 5.59
CA VAL A 10 14.87 26.74 5.74
C VAL A 10 13.71 25.86 5.30
N ILE A 11 12.72 25.69 6.17
CA ILE A 11 11.48 24.97 5.85
C ILE A 11 10.36 26.00 5.72
N GLU A 12 9.86 26.16 4.48
CA GLU A 12 8.70 27.01 4.23
C GLU A 12 7.42 26.21 4.49
N SER A 13 6.47 26.79 5.23
CA SER A 13 5.15 26.20 5.38
C SER A 13 4.20 26.82 4.36
N PRO A 14 3.47 26.03 3.55
CA PRO A 14 2.50 26.55 2.58
C PRO A 14 1.19 27.06 3.21
N THR A 15 1.00 26.92 4.53
CA THR A 15 -0.21 27.31 5.25
C THR A 15 -0.08 28.72 5.85
N THR A 16 -0.97 29.63 5.43
CA THR A 16 -1.04 31.00 5.92
C THR A 16 -1.19 31.03 7.45
N GLY A 17 -0.12 31.35 8.17
CA GLY A 17 -0.11 31.50 9.64
C GLY A 17 0.89 30.64 10.42
N ALA A 18 1.64 29.72 9.79
CA ALA A 18 2.70 28.97 10.46
C ALA A 18 4.07 29.66 10.32
N THR A 19 4.82 29.74 11.42
CA THR A 19 6.16 30.33 11.49
C THR A 19 7.12 29.57 10.59
N ARG A 20 7.66 30.25 9.57
CA ARG A 20 8.87 29.83 8.84
C ARG A 20 9.92 29.39 9.86
N ARG A 21 10.45 28.18 9.71
CA ARG A 21 11.45 27.63 10.63
C ARG A 21 12.77 27.45 9.91
N ASP A 22 13.83 27.95 10.51
CA ASP A 22 15.19 27.83 10.00
C ASP A 22 16.14 27.26 11.06
N GLY A 23 17.20 26.61 10.60
CA GLY A 23 18.24 26.05 11.46
C GLY A 23 19.53 25.78 10.68
N GLU A 24 20.66 25.74 11.38
CA GLU A 24 21.98 25.48 10.80
C GLU A 24 22.25 23.97 10.71
N ILE A 25 22.79 23.52 9.58
CA ILE A 25 23.22 22.13 9.38
C ILE A 25 24.57 21.94 10.07
N VAL A 26 24.54 21.23 11.20
CA VAL A 26 25.71 20.97 12.05
C VAL A 26 26.28 19.55 11.86
N GLY A 27 25.58 18.68 11.13
CA GLY A 27 26.02 17.32 10.83
C GLY A 27 25.48 16.80 9.49
N LEU A 28 26.32 16.09 8.75
CA LEU A 28 25.96 15.39 7.51
C LEU A 28 26.17 13.90 7.72
N HIS A 29 25.20 13.07 7.35
CA HIS A 29 25.29 11.61 7.45
C HIS A 29 25.78 10.95 6.15
N HIS A 30 25.74 11.68 5.03
CA HIS A 30 26.26 11.22 3.74
C HIS A 30 27.36 12.16 3.23
N ASP A 31 28.44 11.56 2.72
CA ASP A 31 29.60 12.29 2.18
C ASP A 31 29.29 13.10 0.92
N ASP A 32 28.18 12.79 0.23
CA ASP A 32 27.70 13.50 -0.96
C ASP A 32 26.81 14.72 -0.62
N GLY A 33 26.63 15.00 0.67
CA GLY A 33 25.83 16.09 1.19
C GLY A 33 24.33 15.88 1.03
N THR A 34 23.85 14.67 0.75
CA THR A 34 22.41 14.36 0.72
C THR A 34 21.84 14.16 2.12
N PRO A 35 20.53 14.36 2.34
CA PRO A 35 19.91 14.12 3.63
C PRO A 35 20.03 12.66 4.07
N PRO A 36 19.97 12.38 5.38
CA PRO A 36 19.53 13.27 6.46
C PRO A 36 20.63 14.21 7.00
N TYR A 37 20.20 15.32 7.61
CA TYR A 37 21.07 16.33 8.21
C TYR A 37 20.80 16.47 9.71
N ASP A 38 21.82 16.69 10.51
CA ASP A 38 21.63 17.17 11.88
C ASP A 38 21.51 18.70 11.83
N VAL A 39 20.34 19.21 12.21
CA VAL A 39 20.00 20.64 12.12
C VAL A 39 19.81 21.19 13.52
N ARG A 40 20.55 22.25 13.83
CA ARG A 40 20.39 23.05 15.05
C ARG A 40 19.40 24.18 14.79
N TRP A 41 18.23 24.13 15.41
CA TRP A 41 17.15 25.07 15.12
C TRP A 41 17.38 26.46 15.71
N SER A 42 17.13 27.52 14.95
CA SER A 42 17.32 28.91 15.41
C SER A 42 16.35 29.33 16.52
N ASP A 43 15.22 28.63 16.67
CA ASP A 43 14.18 28.95 17.66
C ASP A 43 14.36 28.24 19.01
N THR A 44 14.91 27.01 19.01
CA THR A 44 15.07 26.18 20.22
C THR A 44 16.51 25.84 20.56
N ASP A 45 17.48 26.11 19.66
CA ASP A 45 18.89 25.69 19.73
C ASP A 45 19.10 24.18 19.89
N GLU A 46 18.03 23.38 19.74
CA GLU A 46 18.10 21.92 19.77
C GLU A 46 18.58 21.35 18.44
N VAL A 47 19.38 20.28 18.50
CA VAL A 47 19.85 19.54 17.33
C VAL A 47 18.90 18.37 17.05
N THR A 48 18.37 18.29 15.84
CA THR A 48 17.48 17.19 15.42
C THR A 48 17.89 16.66 14.05
N LEU A 49 17.73 15.35 13.84
CA LEU A 49 17.89 14.73 12.53
C LEU A 49 16.71 15.08 11.61
N VAL A 50 16.98 15.69 10.46
CA VAL A 50 15.96 16.20 9.52
C VAL A 50 16.05 15.50 8.17
N PHE A 51 14.88 15.05 7.70
CA PHE A 51 14.63 14.58 6.34
C PHE A 51 13.82 15.67 5.60
N PRO A 52 14.46 16.56 4.82
CA PRO A 52 13.80 17.70 4.19
C PRO A 52 12.78 17.23 3.15
N GLY A 53 11.54 17.72 3.30
CA GLY A 53 10.47 17.57 2.32
C GLY A 53 10.59 18.55 1.15
N PRO A 54 9.61 18.57 0.22
CA PRO A 54 9.66 19.42 -0.97
C PRO A 54 9.69 20.93 -0.68
N ASP A 55 9.21 21.34 0.50
CA ASP A 55 9.14 22.75 0.92
C ASP A 55 10.41 23.25 1.67
N ALA A 56 11.42 22.39 1.78
CA ALA A 56 12.70 22.76 2.37
C ALA A 56 13.67 23.25 1.30
N HIS A 57 14.45 24.27 1.62
CA HIS A 57 15.56 24.73 0.78
C HIS A 57 16.76 25.08 1.64
N ILE A 58 17.95 24.89 1.08
CA ILE A 58 19.21 25.20 1.75
C ILE A 58 19.67 26.57 1.29
N ARG A 59 20.09 27.41 2.24
CA ARG A 59 20.80 28.65 1.99
C ARG A 59 22.25 28.44 2.36
N HIS A 60 23.11 28.44 1.36
CA HIS A 60 24.55 28.38 1.57
C HIS A 60 25.02 29.67 2.22
N ALA A 61 25.88 29.57 3.24
CA ALA A 61 26.46 30.74 3.86
C ALA A 61 27.28 31.51 2.82
N GLU A 62 26.87 32.75 2.53
CA GLU A 62 27.44 33.59 1.49
C GLU A 62 28.89 33.97 1.87
N THR A 63 29.87 33.29 1.28
CA THR A 63 31.25 33.77 1.28
C THR A 63 31.32 34.92 0.26
N ALA A 64 31.57 36.12 0.78
CA ALA A 64 31.65 37.36 0.00
C ALA A 64 32.71 37.33 -1.12
N GLN A 65 32.39 38.05 -2.22
CA GLN A 65 33.23 38.80 -3.18
C GLN A 65 33.07 38.41 -4.68
N PRO A 66 33.32 39.33 -5.65
CA PRO A 66 32.53 40.52 -6.01
C PRO A 66 32.20 40.60 -7.53
N GLU A 67 31.29 41.54 -7.85
CA GLU A 67 30.83 42.16 -9.12
C GLU A 67 31.39 41.84 -10.54
N ALA A 68 30.42 41.87 -11.48
CA ALA A 68 30.43 42.24 -12.92
C ALA A 68 31.08 41.25 -13.93
N ILE A 69 30.51 40.97 -15.11
CA ILE A 69 30.08 41.88 -16.21
C ILE A 69 28.93 41.22 -17.05
N PRO A 70 27.96 41.98 -17.61
CA PRO A 70 26.92 41.45 -18.51
C PRO A 70 27.15 41.70 -20.03
N GLU A 71 26.42 40.89 -20.83
CA GLU A 71 26.04 41.02 -22.27
C GLU A 71 26.92 40.36 -23.36
N PRO A 72 26.39 40.07 -24.60
CA PRO A 72 25.02 40.21 -25.14
C PRO A 72 24.46 38.96 -25.89
N SER A 73 23.20 39.12 -26.32
CA SER A 73 22.30 38.17 -27.00
C SER A 73 22.57 37.87 -28.48
N ARG A 74 22.07 36.71 -28.96
CA ARG A 74 21.32 36.40 -30.24
C ARG A 74 21.79 35.10 -30.93
N PRO A 75 21.01 34.50 -31.86
CA PRO A 75 19.57 34.23 -31.87
C PRO A 75 19.26 32.75 -32.23
N ALA A 76 17.97 32.44 -32.33
CA ALA A 76 17.36 31.12 -32.52
C ALA A 76 17.80 30.33 -33.77
N THR A 77 17.90 29.02 -33.59
CA THR A 77 17.71 28.03 -34.66
C THR A 77 16.83 26.88 -34.16
N ASP A 78 15.78 26.68 -34.93
CA ASP A 78 14.75 25.66 -34.86
C ASP A 78 15.32 24.32 -35.33
N GLU A 79 15.40 23.32 -34.43
CA GLU A 79 15.55 21.93 -34.84
C GLU A 79 14.67 21.03 -33.97
N THR A 80 13.64 20.51 -34.65
CA THR A 80 12.70 19.51 -34.19
C THR A 80 13.35 18.12 -34.26
N GLN A 81 13.44 17.39 -33.13
CA GLN A 81 13.47 15.93 -33.08
C GLN A 81 13.22 15.40 -31.64
N PRO A 82 12.83 14.11 -31.47
CA PRO A 82 11.60 13.72 -30.81
C PRO A 82 11.78 13.40 -29.32
N ARG A 83 10.79 13.82 -28.51
CA ARG A 83 10.69 13.46 -27.09
C ARG A 83 10.28 12.00 -26.93
N SER A 84 11.27 11.14 -26.70
CA SER A 84 11.08 9.82 -26.09
C SER A 84 11.69 9.82 -24.70
N ALA A 85 10.81 9.68 -23.70
CA ALA A 85 11.00 9.15 -22.35
C ALA A 85 10.00 9.88 -21.43
N ALA A 86 8.77 9.38 -21.41
CA ALA A 86 7.86 9.69 -20.33
C ALA A 86 8.48 9.15 -19.04
N THR A 87 9.04 10.03 -18.23
CA THR A 87 9.30 9.78 -16.82
C THR A 87 7.98 9.31 -16.21
N PRO A 88 7.94 8.20 -15.45
CA PRO A 88 6.72 7.85 -14.73
C PRO A 88 6.44 9.02 -13.79
N ARG A 89 5.29 9.66 -13.97
CA ARG A 89 4.78 10.61 -12.98
C ARG A 89 4.62 9.81 -11.70
N SER A 90 5.57 9.99 -10.77
CA SER A 90 5.44 9.54 -9.39
C SER A 90 4.09 10.05 -8.90
N GLY A 91 3.14 9.14 -8.72
CA GLY A 91 1.81 9.46 -8.23
C GLY A 91 1.97 10.12 -6.87
N THR A 92 1.63 11.39 -6.77
CA THR A 92 1.36 12.00 -5.46
C THR A 92 0.29 11.15 -4.78
N PRO A 93 0.54 10.59 -3.58
CA PRO A 93 -0.49 9.85 -2.85
C PRO A 93 -1.67 10.79 -2.68
N ASN A 94 -2.83 10.41 -3.20
CA ASN A 94 -4.01 11.24 -3.13
C ASN A 94 -4.43 11.31 -1.64
N PRO A 95 -4.35 12.48 -0.95
CA PRO A 95 -4.73 12.58 0.45
C PRO A 95 -6.21 12.19 0.69
N GLY A 96 -7.02 12.22 -0.38
CA GLY A 96 -8.43 11.84 -0.36
C GLY A 96 -8.76 10.37 -0.04
N ASP A 97 -7.78 9.46 -0.03
CA ASP A 97 -8.02 8.05 0.34
C ASP A 97 -7.73 7.74 1.82
N ILE A 98 -7.14 8.66 2.58
CA ILE A 98 -6.81 8.45 4.00
C ILE A 98 -8.08 8.13 4.80
N GLY A 99 -9.14 8.92 4.61
CA GLY A 99 -10.43 8.71 5.27
C GLY A 99 -11.03 7.34 5.00
N ARG A 100 -11.02 6.93 3.73
CA ARG A 100 -11.49 5.60 3.29
C ARG A 100 -10.66 4.48 3.92
N ARG A 101 -9.34 4.63 4.02
CA ARG A 101 -8.43 3.63 4.62
C ARG A 101 -8.62 3.54 6.13
N VAL A 102 -8.74 4.67 6.83
CA VAL A 102 -9.07 4.74 8.26
C VAL A 102 -10.40 4.02 8.53
N ALA A 103 -11.43 4.31 7.72
CA ALA A 103 -12.71 3.63 7.83
C ALA A 103 -12.57 2.13 7.56
N ALA A 104 -11.88 1.72 6.50
CA ALA A 104 -11.71 0.31 6.15
C ALA A 104 -10.98 -0.47 7.26
N GLU A 105 -9.91 0.10 7.82
CA GLU A 105 -9.16 -0.51 8.93
C GLU A 105 -10.03 -0.64 10.18
N ARG A 106 -10.79 0.42 10.52
CA ARG A 106 -11.73 0.39 11.63
C ARG A 106 -12.74 -0.75 11.50
N HIS A 107 -13.30 -0.96 10.30
CA HIS A 107 -14.23 -2.06 10.05
C HIS A 107 -13.56 -3.43 10.14
N ARG A 108 -12.31 -3.57 9.65
CA ARG A 108 -11.53 -4.81 9.76
C ARG A 108 -11.31 -5.20 11.22
N GLN A 109 -11.00 -4.23 12.06
CA GLN A 109 -10.83 -4.39 13.51
C GLN A 109 -12.15 -4.47 14.29
N ARG A 110 -13.30 -4.40 13.59
CA ARG A 110 -14.66 -4.43 14.18
C ARG A 110 -14.88 -3.36 15.26
N LEU A 111 -14.24 -2.20 15.11
CA LEU A 111 -14.37 -1.09 16.05
C LEU A 111 -15.50 -0.13 15.62
N SER A 112 -16.27 0.36 16.59
CA SER A 112 -17.21 1.45 16.35
C SER A 112 -16.45 2.77 16.21
N ARG A 113 -17.04 3.75 15.50
CA ARG A 113 -16.43 5.07 15.34
C ARG A 113 -16.15 5.74 16.69
N GLY A 114 -17.08 5.62 17.65
CA GLY A 114 -16.90 6.13 19.02
C GLY A 114 -15.77 5.44 19.78
N GLU A 115 -15.63 4.12 19.63
CA GLU A 115 -14.54 3.36 20.24
C GLU A 115 -13.17 3.79 19.69
N THR A 116 -13.04 3.88 18.36
CA THR A 116 -11.81 4.31 17.70
C THR A 116 -11.43 5.73 18.07
N ALA A 117 -12.39 6.66 18.07
CA ALA A 117 -12.14 8.05 18.45
C ALA A 117 -11.62 8.16 19.89
N ARG A 118 -12.22 7.41 20.83
CA ARG A 118 -11.77 7.33 22.22
C ARG A 118 -10.34 6.79 22.32
N ARG A 119 -10.03 5.70 21.63
CA ARG A 119 -8.67 5.10 21.61
C ARG A 119 -7.64 6.06 21.01
N ALA A 120 -7.98 6.73 19.91
CA ALA A 120 -7.12 7.69 19.21
C ALA A 120 -7.08 9.08 19.89
N ARG A 121 -7.74 9.24 21.05
CA ARG A 121 -7.83 10.49 21.82
C ARG A 121 -8.29 11.67 20.95
N MET A 122 -9.37 11.47 20.19
CA MET A 122 -10.02 12.50 19.37
C MET A 122 -11.54 12.44 19.51
N SER A 123 -12.23 13.47 19.02
CA SER A 123 -13.69 13.48 19.04
C SER A 123 -14.28 12.53 17.97
N PRO A 124 -15.42 11.87 18.24
CA PRO A 124 -16.13 11.06 17.24
C PRO A 124 -16.51 11.86 15.99
N ASP A 125 -16.84 13.13 16.13
CA ASP A 125 -17.19 14.02 15.02
C ASP A 125 -15.98 14.34 14.14
N TYR A 126 -14.79 14.52 14.73
CA TYR A 126 -13.57 14.72 13.97
C TYR A 126 -13.17 13.44 13.22
N LEU A 127 -13.36 12.26 13.82
CA LEU A 127 -13.17 11.00 13.12
C LEU A 127 -14.19 10.81 11.98
N ALA A 128 -15.45 11.18 12.19
CA ALA A 128 -16.48 11.15 11.14
C ALA A 128 -16.09 12.05 9.96
N TYR A 129 -15.65 13.28 10.26
CA TYR A 129 -15.14 14.22 9.27
C TYR A 129 -13.98 13.63 8.47
N LEU A 130 -12.98 13.04 9.14
CA LEU A 130 -11.85 12.41 8.47
C LEU A 130 -12.26 11.23 7.58
N GLU A 131 -13.26 10.44 7.96
CA GLU A 131 -13.74 9.28 7.19
C GLU A 131 -14.59 9.68 5.97
N GLU A 132 -15.32 10.79 6.05
CA GLU A 132 -16.36 11.16 5.08
C GLU A 132 -15.94 12.27 4.12
N GLN A 133 -14.90 13.04 4.46
CA GLN A 133 -14.45 14.19 3.67
C GLN A 133 -12.97 14.05 3.28
N PRO A 134 -12.57 14.55 2.09
CA PRO A 134 -11.16 14.71 1.75
C PRO A 134 -10.48 15.61 2.80
N ALA A 135 -9.55 15.06 3.56
CA ALA A 135 -8.84 15.75 4.63
C ALA A 135 -7.34 15.39 4.58
N ASP A 136 -6.50 16.33 5.01
CA ASP A 136 -5.07 16.11 5.20
C ASP A 136 -4.73 16.17 6.71
N PRO A 137 -4.95 15.07 7.46
CA PRO A 137 -4.71 15.05 8.89
C PRO A 137 -3.22 15.15 9.20
N SER A 138 -2.90 15.89 10.27
CA SER A 138 -1.52 16.01 10.75
C SER A 138 -0.89 14.65 11.07
N LEU A 139 0.44 14.55 10.95
CA LEU A 139 1.18 13.33 11.28
C LEU A 139 0.87 12.82 12.70
N ALA A 140 0.76 13.73 13.68
CA ALA A 140 0.38 13.37 15.05
C ALA A 140 -1.02 12.72 15.12
N THR A 141 -1.96 13.17 14.30
CA THR A 141 -3.30 12.57 14.19
C THR A 141 -3.22 11.18 13.56
N LEU A 142 -2.42 11.03 12.50
CA LEU A 142 -2.20 9.74 11.85
C LEU A 142 -1.51 8.73 12.76
N VAL A 143 -0.53 9.15 13.57
CA VAL A 143 0.12 8.27 14.56
C VAL A 143 -0.89 7.77 15.59
N ARG A 144 -1.75 8.64 16.13
CA ARG A 144 -2.79 8.23 17.08
C ARG A 144 -3.83 7.30 16.46
N LEU A 145 -4.19 7.52 15.20
CA LEU A 145 -5.10 6.64 14.46
C LEU A 145 -4.45 5.28 14.19
N ALA A 146 -3.20 5.28 13.73
CA ALA A 146 -2.44 4.06 13.47
C ALA A 146 -2.34 3.18 14.73
N ASP A 147 -1.96 3.78 15.86
CA ASP A 147 -1.92 3.12 17.17
C ASP A 147 -3.29 2.57 17.59
N ALA A 148 -4.33 3.40 17.53
CA ALA A 148 -5.69 3.01 17.93
C ALA A 148 -6.30 1.89 17.07
N LEU A 149 -5.88 1.80 15.81
CA LEU A 149 -6.33 0.83 14.82
C LEU A 149 -5.39 -0.38 14.70
N GLY A 150 -4.26 -0.39 15.41
CA GLY A 150 -3.25 -1.45 15.28
C GLY A 150 -2.66 -1.56 13.88
N THR A 151 -2.36 -0.42 13.23
CA THR A 151 -1.77 -0.33 11.87
C THR A 151 -0.60 0.67 11.85
N SER A 152 -0.06 1.02 10.67
CA SER A 152 0.96 2.08 10.51
C SER A 152 0.45 3.34 9.82
N VAL A 153 1.18 4.44 10.03
CA VAL A 153 0.99 5.69 9.29
C VAL A 153 1.19 5.49 7.78
N SER A 154 2.15 4.64 7.37
CA SER A 154 2.38 4.36 5.94
C SER A 154 1.17 3.67 5.31
N ALA A 155 0.59 2.67 5.99
CA ALA A 155 -0.61 1.98 5.54
C ALA A 155 -1.81 2.95 5.40
N LEU A 156 -2.00 3.85 6.38
CA LEU A 156 -3.04 4.87 6.34
C LEU A 156 -2.83 5.90 5.22
N ARG A 157 -1.58 6.26 4.91
CA ARG A 157 -1.22 7.18 3.81
C ARG A 157 -1.18 6.51 2.44
N GLY A 158 -1.28 5.18 2.38
CA GLY A 158 -1.05 4.41 1.16
C GLY A 158 0.37 4.42 0.65
N GLY A 159 1.34 4.76 1.51
CA GLY A 159 2.75 4.53 1.21
C GLY A 159 2.99 3.03 1.07
N GLY A 160 3.53 2.61 -0.07
CA GLY A 160 3.80 1.20 -0.39
C GLY A 160 2.81 0.53 -1.34
N MET A 161 1.77 1.23 -1.85
CA MET A 161 0.83 0.65 -2.83
C MET A 161 1.49 0.19 -4.13
N ASP A 162 2.58 0.86 -4.54
CA ASP A 162 3.35 0.53 -5.74
C ASP A 162 4.57 -0.37 -5.45
N LEU A 163 4.78 -0.76 -4.19
CA LEU A 163 5.85 -1.65 -3.77
C LEU A 163 5.26 -3.05 -3.48
N PRO A 164 6.01 -4.14 -3.71
CA PRO A 164 5.54 -5.47 -3.33
C PRO A 164 5.41 -5.53 -1.79
N PRO A 165 4.45 -6.29 -1.24
CA PRO A 165 4.37 -6.50 0.20
C PRO A 165 5.66 -7.15 0.74
N GLY A 166 5.91 -6.97 2.03
CA GLY A 166 7.05 -7.49 2.78
C GLY A 166 8.23 -6.53 2.89
N GLN A 167 8.05 -5.22 2.66
CA GLN A 167 9.14 -4.23 2.79
C GLN A 167 9.43 -3.80 4.25
N GLY A 168 8.61 -4.26 5.20
CA GLY A 168 8.80 -4.00 6.63
C GLY A 168 10.00 -4.74 7.23
N TYR A 169 10.43 -4.32 8.42
CA TYR A 169 11.46 -5.02 9.18
C TYR A 169 10.87 -6.26 9.85
N ALA A 170 11.52 -7.42 9.71
CA ALA A 170 11.08 -8.64 10.38
C ALA A 170 10.90 -8.44 11.90
N LEU A 171 9.89 -9.09 12.48
CA LEU A 171 9.67 -9.09 13.93
C LEU A 171 10.91 -9.63 14.67
N LEU A 172 11.12 -9.16 15.90
CA LEU A 172 12.03 -9.81 16.85
C LEU A 172 11.39 -11.13 17.28
N HIS A 173 11.98 -12.25 16.87
CA HIS A 173 11.50 -13.62 17.13
C HIS A 173 10.16 -13.98 16.45
N PRO A 174 10.07 -13.98 15.11
CA PRO A 174 8.86 -14.37 14.42
C PRO A 174 8.63 -15.88 14.58
N GLN A 175 7.37 -16.28 14.77
CA GLN A 175 6.96 -17.68 14.77
C GLN A 175 6.03 -17.97 13.61
N LEU A 176 6.32 -19.05 12.89
CA LEU A 176 5.46 -19.59 11.83
C LEU A 176 4.60 -20.71 12.41
N ARG A 177 3.29 -20.51 12.46
CA ARG A 177 2.31 -21.49 12.96
C ARG A 177 1.45 -22.05 11.84
N ASP A 178 1.14 -23.34 11.91
CA ASP A 178 0.12 -23.97 11.09
C ASP A 178 -1.29 -23.60 11.55
N LEU A 179 -2.16 -23.28 10.58
CA LEU A 179 -3.55 -22.97 10.82
C LEU A 179 -4.41 -24.23 10.79
N SER A 180 -5.44 -24.28 11.64
CA SER A 180 -6.44 -25.34 11.57
C SER A 180 -7.31 -25.22 10.30
N PRO A 181 -7.97 -26.30 9.86
CA PRO A 181 -8.90 -26.23 8.73
C PRO A 181 -10.00 -25.16 8.92
N GLU A 182 -10.51 -24.98 10.14
CA GLU A 182 -11.51 -23.97 10.48
C GLU A 182 -10.95 -22.54 10.37
N GLU A 183 -9.71 -22.33 10.81
CA GLU A 183 -9.02 -21.04 10.65
C GLU A 183 -8.82 -20.72 9.15
N CYS A 184 -8.39 -21.71 8.35
CA CYS A 184 -8.25 -21.55 6.91
C CYS A 184 -9.57 -21.18 6.22
N ARG A 185 -10.68 -21.87 6.55
CA ARG A 185 -12.01 -21.55 6.02
C ARG A 185 -12.45 -20.14 6.42
N THR A 186 -12.17 -19.74 7.66
CA THR A 186 -12.49 -18.39 8.15
C THR A 186 -11.73 -17.32 7.38
N LEU A 187 -10.45 -17.55 7.07
CA LEU A 187 -9.60 -16.61 6.33
C LEU A 187 -9.92 -16.57 4.83
N LEU A 188 -10.32 -17.71 4.23
CA LEU A 188 -10.85 -17.73 2.87
C LEU A 188 -12.10 -16.86 2.72
N SER A 189 -12.86 -16.61 3.80
CA SER A 189 -14.05 -15.76 3.78
C SER A 189 -15.09 -16.21 2.74
N THR A 190 -16.06 -15.37 2.43
CA THR A 190 -17.09 -15.65 1.39
C THR A 190 -16.62 -15.26 -0.01
N HIS A 191 -15.73 -14.28 -0.14
CA HIS A 191 -15.21 -13.80 -1.41
C HIS A 191 -13.92 -13.00 -1.23
N GLY A 192 -13.18 -12.79 -2.32
CA GLY A 192 -11.96 -11.98 -2.32
C GLY A 192 -11.19 -12.06 -3.64
N VAL A 193 -9.91 -11.71 -3.56
CA VAL A 193 -8.94 -11.93 -4.65
C VAL A 193 -7.93 -12.96 -4.17
N GLY A 194 -7.73 -14.00 -4.98
CA GLY A 194 -6.68 -14.99 -4.78
C GLY A 194 -5.85 -15.18 -6.03
N ARG A 195 -4.89 -16.10 -5.99
CA ARG A 195 -4.10 -16.51 -7.15
C ARG A 195 -4.31 -17.98 -7.43
N ILE A 196 -4.48 -18.32 -8.70
CA ILE A 196 -4.55 -19.71 -9.16
C ILE A 196 -3.30 -20.04 -9.97
N ALA A 197 -2.66 -21.16 -9.63
CA ALA A 197 -1.57 -21.74 -10.39
C ALA A 197 -2.12 -22.73 -11.40
N VAL A 198 -1.86 -22.48 -12.67
CA VAL A 198 -2.32 -23.28 -13.82
C VAL A 198 -1.14 -23.62 -14.73
N SER A 199 -1.32 -24.61 -15.59
CA SER A 199 -0.40 -24.83 -16.72
C SER A 199 -0.84 -23.97 -17.89
N GLY A 200 0.03 -23.06 -18.36
CA GLY A 200 -0.19 -22.28 -19.57
C GLY A 200 -0.28 -23.15 -20.83
N ALA A 201 -0.68 -22.55 -21.95
CA ALA A 201 -0.85 -23.26 -23.22
C ALA A 201 0.44 -23.93 -23.73
N ASP A 202 1.60 -23.40 -23.33
CA ASP A 202 2.93 -23.93 -23.63
C ASP A 202 3.44 -24.95 -22.59
N GLY A 203 2.60 -25.32 -21.63
CA GLY A 203 2.94 -26.24 -20.54
C GLY A 203 3.69 -25.62 -19.37
N ARG A 204 4.06 -24.32 -19.41
CA ARG A 204 4.75 -23.66 -18.31
C ARG A 204 3.80 -23.32 -17.15
N PRO A 205 4.25 -23.31 -15.90
CA PRO A 205 3.43 -22.86 -14.78
C PRO A 205 3.16 -21.36 -14.89
N VAL A 206 1.91 -20.96 -14.70
CA VAL A 206 1.45 -19.57 -14.68
C VAL A 206 0.61 -19.36 -13.44
N VAL A 207 0.87 -18.27 -12.71
CA VAL A 207 0.08 -17.85 -11.56
C VAL A 207 -0.69 -16.59 -11.96
N VAL A 208 -2.02 -16.62 -11.85
CA VAL A 208 -2.89 -15.51 -12.26
C VAL A 208 -3.86 -15.13 -11.15
N PRO A 209 -4.10 -13.82 -10.93
CA PRO A 209 -5.08 -13.38 -9.96
C PRO A 209 -6.50 -13.66 -10.45
N VAL A 210 -7.38 -14.09 -9.54
CA VAL A 210 -8.81 -14.29 -9.81
C VAL A 210 -9.63 -13.71 -8.67
N ASN A 211 -10.77 -13.09 -9.01
CA ASN A 211 -11.79 -12.79 -8.01
C ASN A 211 -12.55 -14.08 -7.76
N TYR A 212 -12.61 -14.50 -6.50
CA TYR A 212 -13.22 -15.76 -6.10
C TYR A 212 -14.35 -15.53 -5.10
N GLU A 213 -15.20 -16.54 -5.02
CA GLU A 213 -16.24 -16.69 -4.02
C GLU A 213 -16.18 -18.12 -3.47
N VAL A 214 -16.73 -18.32 -2.27
CA VAL A 214 -16.82 -19.64 -1.64
C VAL A 214 -18.29 -20.04 -1.59
N ALA A 215 -18.63 -21.12 -2.29
CA ALA A 215 -19.97 -21.68 -2.35
C ALA A 215 -19.90 -23.20 -2.15
N ASP A 216 -20.65 -23.74 -1.17
CA ASP A 216 -20.69 -25.16 -0.83
C ASP A 216 -19.29 -25.80 -0.67
N ASP A 217 -18.44 -25.13 0.12
CA ASP A 217 -17.02 -25.48 0.36
C ASP A 217 -16.14 -25.51 -0.90
N ALA A 218 -16.64 -25.03 -2.04
CA ALA A 218 -15.89 -24.89 -3.28
C ALA A 218 -15.50 -23.43 -3.53
N ILE A 219 -14.31 -23.24 -4.08
CA ILE A 219 -13.80 -21.94 -4.50
C ILE A 219 -14.21 -21.75 -5.95
N VAL A 220 -15.04 -20.75 -6.22
CA VAL A 220 -15.59 -20.49 -7.55
C VAL A 220 -15.14 -19.13 -8.07
N PHE A 221 -14.86 -19.03 -9.37
CA PHE A 221 -14.49 -17.77 -9.99
C PHE A 221 -15.00 -17.69 -11.44
N ARG A 222 -15.17 -16.46 -11.94
CA ARG A 222 -15.54 -16.20 -13.33
C ARG A 222 -14.33 -15.93 -14.20
N THR A 223 -14.35 -16.46 -15.41
CA THR A 223 -13.34 -16.16 -16.41
C THR A 223 -13.89 -16.19 -17.84
N ALA A 224 -13.06 -15.81 -18.81
CA ALA A 224 -13.38 -15.95 -20.23
C ALA A 224 -12.92 -17.33 -20.74
N PRO A 225 -13.68 -17.98 -21.64
CA PRO A 225 -13.17 -19.12 -22.39
C PRO A 225 -11.85 -18.75 -23.07
N HIS A 226 -10.83 -19.62 -23.00
CA HIS A 226 -9.47 -19.40 -23.55
C HIS A 226 -8.58 -18.39 -22.81
N SER A 227 -8.98 -17.92 -21.63
CA SER A 227 -8.09 -17.17 -20.75
C SER A 227 -7.14 -18.10 -19.97
N ALA A 228 -6.05 -17.55 -19.41
CA ALA A 228 -5.13 -18.33 -18.57
C ALA A 228 -5.83 -19.07 -17.41
N PRO A 229 -6.74 -18.46 -16.61
CA PRO A 229 -7.47 -19.20 -15.58
C PRO A 229 -8.32 -20.36 -16.10
N ALA A 230 -8.79 -20.31 -17.36
CA ALA A 230 -9.60 -21.39 -17.94
C ALA A 230 -8.80 -22.70 -18.12
N ALA A 231 -7.47 -22.62 -18.17
CA ALA A 231 -6.59 -23.79 -18.23
C ALA A 231 -6.62 -24.64 -16.94
N ALA A 232 -7.25 -24.15 -15.86
CA ALA A 232 -7.47 -24.93 -14.64
C ALA A 232 -8.37 -26.15 -14.88
N VAL A 233 -9.35 -26.02 -15.79
CA VAL A 233 -10.42 -27.01 -15.98
C VAL A 233 -9.87 -28.40 -16.31
N GLY A 234 -10.38 -29.40 -15.60
CA GLY A 234 -10.02 -30.80 -15.79
C GLY A 234 -8.66 -31.18 -15.21
N ARG A 235 -8.05 -30.29 -14.41
CA ARG A 235 -6.74 -30.50 -13.78
C ARG A 235 -6.83 -30.29 -12.28
N GLU A 236 -5.86 -30.83 -11.56
CA GLU A 236 -5.60 -30.44 -10.18
C GLU A 236 -4.83 -29.12 -10.18
N VAL A 237 -5.31 -28.15 -9.40
CA VAL A 237 -4.76 -26.81 -9.33
C VAL A 237 -4.48 -26.41 -7.89
N ALA A 238 -3.54 -25.47 -7.74
CA ALA A 238 -3.31 -24.79 -6.47
C ALA A 238 -3.94 -23.41 -6.53
N PHE A 239 -4.67 -23.05 -5.48
CA PHE A 239 -5.27 -21.75 -5.27
C PHE A 239 -4.79 -21.18 -3.95
N GLU A 240 -4.44 -19.91 -3.94
CA GLU A 240 -3.77 -19.26 -2.82
C GLU A 240 -4.41 -17.90 -2.52
N VAL A 241 -4.56 -17.62 -1.22
CA VAL A 241 -4.95 -16.31 -0.70
C VAL A 241 -4.02 -16.00 0.46
N ASP A 242 -3.49 -14.79 0.48
CA ASP A 242 -2.69 -14.28 1.58
C ASP A 242 -3.18 -12.92 2.05
N HIS A 243 -2.65 -12.56 3.22
CA HIS A 243 -2.59 -11.18 3.66
C HIS A 243 -1.24 -10.97 4.33
N VAL A 244 -0.53 -9.93 3.90
CA VAL A 244 0.72 -9.50 4.50
C VAL A 244 0.50 -8.12 5.09
N ASP A 245 0.82 -7.97 6.37
CA ASP A 245 0.85 -6.69 7.08
C ASP A 245 2.31 -6.28 7.27
N ASP A 246 2.78 -5.41 6.37
CA ASP A 246 4.14 -4.88 6.38
C ASP A 246 4.44 -4.02 7.61
N ALA A 247 3.42 -3.42 8.22
CA ALA A 247 3.59 -2.56 9.37
C ALA A 247 3.95 -3.37 10.61
N MET A 248 3.25 -4.48 10.78
CA MET A 248 3.39 -5.36 11.95
C MET A 248 4.30 -6.55 11.66
N SER A 249 4.79 -6.69 10.42
CA SER A 249 5.56 -7.84 9.94
C SER A 249 4.89 -9.17 10.30
N GLN A 250 3.58 -9.19 10.10
CA GLN A 250 2.69 -10.31 10.33
C GLN A 250 2.00 -10.68 9.02
N GLY A 251 1.44 -11.87 8.96
CA GLY A 251 0.68 -12.27 7.80
C GLY A 251 0.17 -13.69 7.92
N TRP A 252 -0.70 -14.05 6.99
CA TRP A 252 -1.19 -15.40 6.85
C TRP A 252 -1.32 -15.75 5.38
N SER A 253 -1.26 -17.04 5.08
CA SER A 253 -1.58 -17.58 3.78
C SER A 253 -2.43 -18.85 3.93
N VAL A 254 -3.31 -19.06 2.96
CA VAL A 254 -4.12 -20.27 2.82
C VAL A 254 -3.90 -20.83 1.42
N LEU A 255 -3.57 -22.10 1.36
CA LEU A 255 -3.35 -22.86 0.14
C LEU A 255 -4.41 -23.95 0.04
N ALA A 256 -5.22 -23.88 -1.00
CA ALA A 256 -6.18 -24.90 -1.39
C ALA A 256 -5.65 -25.66 -2.62
N VAL A 257 -5.68 -26.99 -2.56
CA VAL A 257 -5.35 -27.84 -3.71
C VAL A 257 -6.55 -28.72 -4.00
N GLY A 258 -6.94 -28.83 -5.27
CA GLY A 258 -8.03 -29.70 -5.66
C GLY A 258 -8.34 -29.65 -7.16
N PRO A 259 -9.21 -30.54 -7.65
CA PRO A 259 -9.65 -30.54 -9.04
C PRO A 259 -10.49 -29.31 -9.35
N ALA A 260 -10.27 -28.74 -10.54
CA ALA A 260 -11.10 -27.68 -11.10
C ALA A 260 -12.03 -28.20 -12.21
N SER A 261 -13.29 -27.79 -12.18
CA SER A 261 -14.30 -28.14 -13.19
C SER A 261 -15.08 -26.91 -13.64
N VAL A 262 -15.62 -26.96 -14.86
CA VAL A 262 -16.59 -25.94 -15.32
C VAL A 262 -17.91 -26.19 -14.61
N VAL A 263 -18.58 -25.11 -14.21
CA VAL A 263 -19.98 -25.17 -13.76
C VAL A 263 -20.86 -24.99 -15.00
N THR A 264 -21.61 -26.02 -15.36
CA THR A 264 -22.42 -26.05 -16.61
C THR A 264 -23.92 -26.04 -16.35
N GLU A 265 -24.31 -26.43 -15.14
CA GLU A 265 -25.65 -26.65 -14.68
C GLU A 265 -26.37 -25.29 -14.59
N PRO A 266 -27.44 -25.07 -15.39
CA PRO A 266 -28.05 -23.75 -15.51
C PRO A 266 -28.49 -23.14 -14.18
N ASP A 267 -29.00 -23.96 -13.26
CA ASP A 267 -29.45 -23.49 -11.95
C ASP A 267 -28.28 -23.13 -11.05
N ALA A 268 -27.18 -23.89 -11.07
CA ALA A 268 -25.96 -23.54 -10.34
C ALA A 268 -25.32 -22.26 -10.89
N VAL A 269 -25.27 -22.10 -12.22
CA VAL A 269 -24.77 -20.88 -12.86
C VAL A 269 -25.64 -19.67 -12.47
N ARG A 270 -26.97 -19.82 -12.47
CA ARG A 270 -27.90 -18.75 -12.03
C ARG A 270 -27.69 -18.38 -10.57
N GLU A 271 -27.58 -19.37 -9.70
CA GLU A 271 -27.37 -19.16 -8.26
C GLU A 271 -26.06 -18.42 -7.98
N LEU A 272 -24.95 -18.88 -8.57
CA LEU A 272 -23.66 -18.19 -8.49
C LEU A 272 -23.74 -16.78 -9.08
N THR A 273 -24.52 -16.59 -10.15
CA THR A 273 -24.67 -15.27 -10.76
C THR A 273 -25.44 -14.29 -9.88
N GLN A 274 -26.46 -14.76 -9.17
CA GLN A 274 -27.27 -13.97 -8.25
C GLN A 274 -26.55 -13.66 -6.93
N ARG A 275 -25.74 -14.61 -6.44
CA ARG A 275 -24.98 -14.46 -5.19
C ARG A 275 -23.67 -13.70 -5.37
N ALA A 276 -23.27 -13.43 -6.61
CA ALA A 276 -21.98 -12.83 -6.89
C ALA A 276 -21.81 -11.48 -6.18
N HIS A 277 -20.98 -11.47 -5.15
CA HIS A 277 -20.73 -10.30 -4.31
C HIS A 277 -19.78 -9.31 -4.99
N THR A 278 -19.05 -9.74 -6.02
CA THR A 278 -18.08 -8.91 -6.74
C THR A 278 -18.15 -9.10 -8.26
N THR A 279 -18.09 -8.00 -8.99
CA THR A 279 -17.77 -8.05 -10.43
C THR A 279 -16.26 -8.31 -10.60
N PRO A 280 -15.83 -9.18 -11.54
CA PRO A 280 -14.42 -9.39 -11.80
C PRO A 280 -13.69 -8.06 -12.07
N TRP A 281 -12.60 -7.80 -11.34
CA TRP A 281 -11.81 -6.57 -11.51
C TRP A 281 -11.21 -6.43 -12.90
N ALA A 282 -10.91 -7.56 -13.55
CA ALA A 282 -10.55 -7.58 -14.95
C ALA A 282 -11.85 -7.50 -15.79
N GLY A 283 -12.17 -6.31 -16.29
CA GLY A 283 -13.36 -6.06 -17.11
C GLY A 283 -13.51 -6.99 -18.33
N GLY A 284 -14.69 -6.99 -18.94
CA GLY A 284 -15.09 -7.84 -20.07
C GLY A 284 -16.18 -8.86 -19.71
N GLU A 285 -16.80 -9.46 -20.72
CA GLU A 285 -17.79 -10.54 -20.54
C GLU A 285 -17.05 -11.81 -20.08
N ARG A 286 -17.41 -12.31 -18.89
CA ARG A 286 -16.81 -13.47 -18.24
C ARG A 286 -17.92 -14.37 -17.71
N ASP A 287 -18.46 -15.17 -18.62
CA ASP A 287 -19.64 -15.99 -18.35
C ASP A 287 -19.29 -17.43 -17.94
N MET A 288 -18.02 -17.81 -18.04
CA MET A 288 -17.56 -19.15 -17.68
C MET A 288 -17.22 -19.21 -16.20
N TRP A 289 -18.00 -20.00 -15.46
CA TRP A 289 -17.74 -20.32 -14.07
C TRP A 289 -16.84 -21.54 -13.95
N VAL A 290 -15.80 -21.40 -13.14
CA VAL A 290 -14.90 -22.49 -12.76
C VAL A 290 -15.03 -22.71 -11.26
N SER A 291 -15.14 -23.97 -10.85
CA SER A 291 -15.20 -24.40 -9.46
C SER A 291 -13.98 -25.25 -9.13
N VAL A 292 -13.32 -24.95 -8.02
CA VAL A 292 -12.23 -25.73 -7.43
C VAL A 292 -12.77 -26.31 -6.13
N ARG A 293 -12.84 -27.64 -6.04
CA ARG A 293 -13.24 -28.34 -4.81
C ARG A 293 -11.99 -28.79 -4.08
N PRO A 294 -11.57 -28.12 -2.98
CA PRO A 294 -10.31 -28.44 -2.32
C PRO A 294 -10.34 -29.87 -1.77
N THR A 295 -9.35 -30.69 -2.14
CA THR A 295 -9.05 -31.98 -1.49
C THR A 295 -8.06 -31.80 -0.35
N SER A 296 -7.30 -30.71 -0.37
CA SER A 296 -6.40 -30.29 0.71
C SER A 296 -6.54 -28.79 0.96
N LEU A 297 -6.59 -28.40 2.22
CA LEU A 297 -6.65 -27.02 2.67
C LEU A 297 -5.66 -26.83 3.82
N THR A 298 -4.62 -26.04 3.57
CA THR A 298 -3.55 -25.78 4.54
C THR A 298 -3.37 -24.28 4.70
N GLY A 299 -2.84 -23.85 5.84
CA GLY A 299 -2.58 -22.44 6.07
C GLY A 299 -1.43 -22.22 7.03
N ARG A 300 -0.78 -21.08 6.88
CA ARG A 300 0.33 -20.62 7.70
C ARG A 300 0.02 -19.24 8.24
N ARG A 301 0.48 -18.93 9.44
CA ARG A 301 0.45 -17.57 10.00
C ARG A 301 1.79 -17.24 10.64
N ILE A 302 2.24 -16.01 10.42
CA ILE A 302 3.40 -15.42 11.08
C ILE A 302 2.87 -14.52 12.20
N THR A 303 3.30 -14.79 13.43
CA THR A 303 3.00 -13.98 14.61
C THR A 303 4.28 -13.60 15.36
N PRO A 304 4.25 -12.56 16.21
CA PRO A 304 5.27 -12.39 17.24
C PRO A 304 5.30 -13.62 18.15
N ALA A 305 6.47 -13.95 18.70
CA ALA A 305 6.53 -14.88 19.82
C ALA A 305 5.76 -14.29 21.01
N ASP A 306 4.93 -15.10 21.67
CA ASP A 306 4.34 -14.72 22.96
C ASP A 306 5.49 -14.43 23.95
N GLN A 307 5.51 -13.21 24.50
CA GLN A 307 6.44 -12.83 25.59
C GLN A 307 5.97 -13.39 26.93
#